data_AF-A0A7S1URD3-F1
#
_entry.id   AF-A0A7S1URD3-F1
#
_cell.length_a   1.000
_cell.length_b   1.000
_cell.length_c   1.000
_cell.angle_alpha   90.00
_cell.angle_beta   90.00
_cell.angle_gamma   90.00
#
_symmetry.space_group_name_H-M   'P 1'
#
loop_
_entity.id
_entity.type
_entity.pdbx_description
1 polymer ?
#
loop_
_entity_poly.entity_id
_entity_poly.type
_entity_poly.pdbx_seq_one_letter_code
_entity_poly.pdbx_strand_id
1 'polypeptide(L)'
;DDTFWFVVPDTKRGVVSFLKFSGFDQPSMVENVPEEDWLPAFAFVTEWSHQWLDYVTRTTGRLTKTIRIIDLADVSLAKQFSPSATKRDGKALAIMEDCYPQLLQSIFLINAPDWVEGPWRALRPIIPERVIGKFDFISPEKHPKDLAKLTKHVDLSHLPIRYGGTSKMWPDDTPPPRTSLLDEDSYAA
;
A
#
# COMPACT_ATOMS: atom_id res chain seq x y z
N ASP A 1 -6.56 15.36 3.02
CA ASP A 1 -5.75 14.53 3.92
C ASP A 1 -4.75 13.75 3.04
N ASP A 2 -3.43 13.80 3.31
CA ASP A 2 -2.41 13.00 2.56
C ASP A 2 -2.40 11.53 2.95
N THR A 3 -3.09 11.16 4.01
CA THR A 3 -2.74 9.96 4.77
C THR A 3 -2.65 8.71 3.91
N PHE A 4 -3.48 8.59 2.88
CA PHE A 4 -3.44 7.50 1.93
C PHE A 4 -3.91 7.94 0.55
N TRP A 5 -3.16 7.58 -0.50
CA TRP A 5 -3.58 7.83 -1.90
C TRP A 5 -2.94 6.83 -2.86
N PHE A 6 -3.42 6.86 -4.11
CA PHE A 6 -2.96 5.99 -5.18
C PHE A 6 -2.52 6.80 -6.39
N VAL A 7 -1.65 6.21 -7.20
CA VAL A 7 -1.43 6.60 -8.59
C VAL A 7 -1.90 5.47 -9.47
N VAL A 8 -2.78 5.78 -10.44
CA VAL A 8 -3.34 4.78 -11.32
C VAL A 8 -3.66 5.28 -12.74
N PRO A 9 -3.34 4.49 -13.79
CA PRO A 9 -2.30 3.47 -13.82
C PRO A 9 -0.92 4.14 -13.94
N ASP A 10 0.04 3.75 -13.10
CA ASP A 10 1.44 4.05 -13.37
C ASP A 10 1.90 3.32 -14.64
N THR A 11 2.59 4.06 -15.51
CA THR A 11 3.01 3.60 -16.84
C THR A 11 4.03 2.45 -16.80
N LYS A 12 4.72 2.22 -15.67
CA LYS A 12 5.72 1.15 -15.53
C LYS A 12 5.16 -0.10 -14.85
N ARG A 13 4.24 0.04 -13.88
CA ARG A 13 3.77 -1.07 -13.01
C ARG A 13 2.32 -1.02 -12.52
N GLY A 14 1.46 -0.11 -12.99
CA GLY A 14 0.03 -0.10 -12.59
C GLY A 14 -0.24 0.64 -11.27
N VAL A 15 -0.91 0.01 -10.30
CA VAL A 15 -1.31 0.71 -9.06
C VAL A 15 -0.14 0.90 -8.11
N VAL A 16 0.17 2.15 -7.78
CA VAL A 16 1.14 2.51 -6.73
C VAL A 16 0.38 3.17 -5.58
N SER A 17 0.41 2.56 -4.39
CA SER A 17 -0.20 3.17 -3.21
C SER A 17 0.85 3.89 -2.37
N PHE A 18 0.50 5.05 -1.85
CA PHE A 18 1.31 5.79 -0.91
C PHE A 18 0.54 5.96 0.40
N LEU A 19 1.25 5.77 1.51
CA LEU A 19 0.71 5.79 2.86
C LEU A 19 1.60 6.66 3.74
N LYS A 20 1.08 7.76 4.28
CA LYS A 20 1.76 8.51 5.35
C LYS A 20 1.33 7.95 6.69
N PHE A 21 2.19 7.13 7.31
CA PHE A 21 1.81 6.34 8.47
C PHE A 21 1.52 7.18 9.72
N SER A 22 2.14 8.36 9.84
CA SER A 22 1.89 9.32 10.92
C SER A 22 0.49 9.95 10.88
N GLY A 23 -0.23 9.83 9.75
CA GLY A 23 -1.62 10.25 9.63
C GLY A 23 -2.62 9.33 10.35
N PHE A 24 -2.22 8.11 10.70
CA PHE A 24 -3.08 7.15 11.39
C PHE A 24 -2.96 7.26 12.91
N ASP A 25 -4.09 7.25 13.61
CA ASP A 25 -4.12 7.07 15.07
C ASP A 25 -4.74 5.71 15.38
N GLN A 26 -3.89 4.70 15.59
CA GLN A 26 -4.35 3.32 15.78
C GLN A 26 -5.20 3.14 17.05
N PRO A 27 -4.85 3.71 18.23
CA PRO A 27 -5.73 3.68 19.38
C PRO A 27 -7.12 4.27 19.08
N SER A 28 -7.16 5.46 18.47
CA SER A 28 -8.42 6.11 18.10
C SER A 28 -9.22 5.29 17.09
N MET A 29 -8.56 4.67 16.11
CA MET A 29 -9.24 3.77 15.16
C MET A 29 -9.83 2.55 15.85
N VAL A 30 -9.13 1.96 16.83
CA VAL A 30 -9.64 0.80 17.57
C VAL A 30 -10.87 1.16 18.39
N GLU A 31 -10.90 2.38 18.95
CA GLU A 31 -12.01 2.92 19.74
C GLU A 31 -13.22 3.29 18.87
N ASN A 32 -12.98 3.89 17.70
CA ASN A 32 -14.03 4.51 16.90
C ASN A 32 -14.47 3.70 15.67
N VAL A 33 -13.70 2.69 15.24
CA VAL A 33 -14.05 1.82 14.09
C VAL A 33 -14.53 0.47 14.61
N PRO A 34 -15.79 0.08 14.34
CA PRO A 34 -16.31 -1.24 14.67
C PRO A 34 -15.41 -2.36 14.13
N GLU A 35 -15.17 -3.40 14.94
CA GLU A 35 -14.28 -4.49 14.52
C GLU A 35 -14.78 -5.22 13.26
N GLU A 36 -16.10 -5.26 13.06
CA GLU A 36 -16.72 -5.86 11.88
C GLU A 36 -16.41 -5.11 10.58
N ASP A 37 -16.09 -3.81 10.64
CA ASP A 37 -15.77 -2.98 9.48
C ASP A 37 -14.29 -3.07 9.07
N TRP A 38 -13.41 -3.59 9.93
CA TRP A 38 -11.97 -3.67 9.65
C TRP A 38 -11.66 -4.54 8.41
N LEU A 39 -12.21 -5.76 8.37
CA LEU A 39 -11.97 -6.66 7.24
C LEU A 39 -12.59 -6.15 5.93
N PRO A 40 -13.86 -5.70 5.91
CA PRO A 40 -14.45 -5.06 4.74
C PRO A 40 -13.64 -3.86 4.20
N ALA A 41 -13.09 -3.02 5.08
CA ALA A 41 -12.26 -1.89 4.64
C ALA A 41 -10.99 -2.36 3.90
N PHE A 42 -10.29 -3.37 4.43
CA PHE A 42 -9.14 -3.97 3.76
C PHE A 42 -9.53 -4.67 2.45
N ALA A 43 -10.66 -5.37 2.43
CA ALA A 43 -11.18 -6.04 1.25
C ALA A 43 -11.51 -5.04 0.15
N PHE A 44 -12.19 -3.95 0.48
CA PHE A 44 -12.53 -2.89 -0.46
C PHE A 44 -11.29 -2.30 -1.14
N VAL A 45 -10.28 -1.91 -0.35
CA VAL A 45 -9.05 -1.33 -0.89
C VAL A 45 -8.26 -2.34 -1.74
N THR A 46 -8.26 -3.61 -1.32
CA THR A 46 -7.56 -4.68 -2.04
C THR A 46 -8.25 -4.99 -3.36
N GLU A 47 -9.57 -5.14 -3.36
CA GLU A 47 -10.38 -5.39 -4.55
C GLU A 47 -10.30 -4.23 -5.55
N TRP A 48 -10.42 -2.99 -5.05
CA TRP A 48 -10.24 -1.79 -5.87
C TRP A 48 -8.87 -1.76 -6.56
N SER A 49 -7.81 -2.09 -5.82
CA SER A 49 -6.46 -2.18 -6.38
C SER A 49 -6.35 -3.33 -7.38
N HIS A 50 -7.02 -4.46 -7.11
CA HIS A 50 -6.99 -5.64 -7.95
C HIS A 50 -7.61 -5.39 -9.32
N GLN A 51 -8.76 -4.70 -9.39
CA GLN A 51 -9.43 -4.38 -10.65
C GLN A 51 -8.54 -3.60 -11.62
N TRP A 52 -7.80 -2.63 -11.11
CA TRP A 52 -6.83 -1.89 -11.90
C TRP A 52 -5.65 -2.75 -12.36
N LEU A 53 -5.11 -3.59 -11.48
CA LEU A 53 -4.00 -4.48 -11.83
C LEU A 53 -4.41 -5.52 -12.88
N ASP A 54 -5.62 -6.07 -12.78
CA ASP A 54 -6.19 -6.98 -13.78
C ASP A 54 -6.38 -6.25 -15.11
N TYR A 55 -7.00 -5.07 -15.10
CA TYR A 55 -7.17 -4.25 -16.30
C TYR A 55 -5.84 -3.96 -17.01
N VAL A 56 -4.82 -3.50 -16.27
CA VAL A 56 -3.48 -3.23 -16.84
C VAL A 56 -2.84 -4.53 -17.34
N THR A 57 -2.99 -5.63 -16.62
CA THR A 57 -2.46 -6.93 -17.05
C THR A 57 -3.09 -7.40 -18.36
N ARG A 58 -4.41 -7.32 -18.48
CA ARG A 58 -5.16 -7.76 -19.67
C ARG A 58 -4.90 -6.87 -20.89
N THR A 59 -4.81 -5.56 -20.69
CA THR A 59 -4.60 -4.60 -21.79
C THR A 59 -3.16 -4.59 -22.30
N THR A 60 -2.18 -4.89 -21.44
CA THR A 60 -0.75 -4.87 -21.81
C THR A 60 -0.17 -6.27 -22.07
N GLY A 61 -0.84 -7.34 -21.65
CA GLY A 61 -0.33 -8.71 -21.70
C GLY A 61 0.80 -8.98 -20.70
N ARG A 62 1.09 -8.05 -19.77
CA ARG A 62 2.16 -8.16 -18.77
C ARG A 62 1.56 -8.25 -17.37
N LEU A 63 1.91 -9.30 -16.63
CA LEU A 63 1.49 -9.43 -15.24
C LEU A 63 1.94 -8.20 -14.43
N THR A 64 0.95 -7.50 -13.89
CA THR A 64 1.11 -6.24 -13.17
C THR A 64 0.84 -6.47 -11.69
N LYS A 65 1.68 -5.92 -10.82
CA LYS A 65 1.61 -6.09 -9.36
C LYS A 65 1.76 -4.73 -8.70
N THR A 66 1.07 -4.53 -7.58
CA THR A 66 1.14 -3.26 -6.84
C THR A 66 2.42 -3.14 -6.03
N ILE A 67 2.90 -1.90 -5.90
CA ILE A 67 3.89 -1.52 -4.90
C ILE A 67 3.26 -0.56 -3.89
N ARG A 68 3.70 -0.66 -2.63
CA ARG A 68 3.28 0.26 -1.57
C ARG A 68 4.48 1.06 -1.09
N ILE A 69 4.33 2.37 -0.98
CA ILE A 69 5.33 3.27 -0.42
C ILE A 69 4.76 3.80 0.89
N ILE A 70 5.40 3.45 2.00
CA ILE A 70 4.96 3.84 3.35
C ILE A 70 5.99 4.82 3.89
N ASP A 71 5.53 6.05 4.10
CA ASP A 71 6.28 7.12 4.72
C ASP A 71 6.13 7.07 6.24
N LEU A 72 7.27 6.90 6.90
CA LEU A 72 7.39 6.79 8.35
C LEU A 72 7.87 8.11 8.98
N ALA A 73 7.91 9.21 8.23
CA ALA A 73 8.17 10.52 8.80
C ALA A 73 7.13 10.86 9.89
N ASP A 74 7.60 11.48 10.97
CA ASP A 74 6.79 11.97 12.10
C ASP A 74 6.00 10.89 12.84
N VAL A 75 6.33 9.60 12.67
CA VAL A 75 5.65 8.54 13.41
C VAL A 75 5.92 8.66 14.90
N SER A 76 4.91 8.36 15.70
CA SER A 76 4.99 8.35 17.16
C SER A 76 4.48 7.02 17.69
N LEU A 77 5.19 6.42 18.64
CA LEU A 77 4.76 5.16 19.27
C LEU A 77 3.36 5.27 19.88
N ALA A 78 3.05 6.41 20.51
CA ALA A 78 1.76 6.61 21.18
C ALA A 78 0.55 6.53 20.24
N LYS A 79 0.70 6.98 18.98
CA LYS A 79 -0.41 7.01 18.02
C LYS A 79 -0.34 5.86 17.01
N GLN A 80 0.85 5.38 16.65
CA GLN A 80 1.02 4.37 15.60
C GLN A 80 1.17 2.95 16.15
N PHE A 81 1.16 2.75 17.47
CA PHE A 81 1.27 1.42 18.06
C PHE A 81 0.07 1.12 18.96
N SER A 82 -0.79 0.21 18.49
CA SER A 82 -1.86 -0.40 19.30
C SER A 82 -1.82 -1.92 19.10
N PRO A 83 -1.59 -2.74 20.15
CA PRO A 83 -1.61 -4.19 20.02
C PRO A 83 -2.91 -4.74 19.43
N SER A 84 -4.05 -4.11 19.76
CA SER A 84 -5.36 -4.47 19.22
C SER A 84 -5.46 -4.16 17.73
N ALA A 85 -5.00 -2.99 17.30
CA ALA A 85 -4.94 -2.63 15.88
C ALA A 85 -4.05 -3.60 15.11
N THR A 86 -2.82 -3.82 15.58
CA THR A 86 -1.85 -4.74 14.96
C THR A 86 -2.42 -6.16 14.81
N LYS A 87 -3.18 -6.64 15.80
CA LYS A 87 -3.86 -7.95 15.72
C LYS A 87 -4.97 -7.96 14.67
N ARG A 88 -5.81 -6.92 14.61
CA ARG A 88 -6.89 -6.79 13.62
C ARG A 88 -6.32 -6.66 12.20
N ASP A 89 -5.32 -5.80 12.01
CA ASP A 89 -4.57 -5.63 10.75
C ASP A 89 -3.95 -6.95 10.30
N GLY A 90 -3.25 -7.65 11.20
CA GLY A 90 -2.61 -8.93 10.89
C GLY A 90 -3.62 -9.97 10.40
N LYS A 91 -4.80 -10.06 11.02
CA LYS A 91 -5.88 -10.96 10.60
C LYS A 91 -6.43 -10.58 9.23
N ALA A 92 -6.71 -9.30 9.00
CA ALA A 92 -7.21 -8.82 7.72
C ALA A 92 -6.19 -9.04 6.60
N LEU A 93 -4.92 -8.69 6.84
CA LEU A 93 -3.83 -8.92 5.90
C LEU A 93 -3.65 -10.39 5.56
N ALA A 94 -3.75 -11.30 6.53
CA ALA A 94 -3.66 -12.74 6.26
C ALA A 94 -4.77 -13.21 5.31
N ILE A 95 -6.02 -12.79 5.56
CA ILE A 95 -7.16 -13.13 4.69
C ILE A 95 -6.98 -12.53 3.29
N MET A 96 -6.59 -11.26 3.19
CA MET A 96 -6.35 -10.61 1.88
C MET A 96 -5.24 -11.30 1.11
N GLU A 97 -4.19 -11.71 1.80
CA GLU A 97 -3.11 -12.43 1.19
C GLU A 97 -3.59 -13.83 0.70
N ASP A 98 -4.44 -14.54 1.44
CA ASP A 98 -5.01 -15.82 0.99
C ASP A 98 -5.95 -15.67 -0.22
N CYS A 99 -6.79 -14.63 -0.24
CA CYS A 99 -7.72 -14.36 -1.35
C CYS A 99 -7.05 -13.78 -2.60
N TYR A 100 -6.01 -12.94 -2.44
CA TYR A 100 -5.32 -12.25 -3.53
C TYR A 100 -3.82 -12.60 -3.53
N PRO A 101 -3.47 -13.88 -3.77
CA PRO A 101 -2.07 -14.29 -3.75
C PRO A 101 -1.28 -13.54 -4.82
N GLN A 102 -0.04 -13.17 -4.47
CA GLN A 102 0.93 -12.58 -5.40
C GLN A 102 0.61 -11.18 -5.96
N LEU A 103 -0.43 -10.49 -5.46
CA LEU A 103 -0.80 -9.14 -5.92
C LEU A 103 0.22 -8.06 -5.51
N LEU A 104 0.75 -8.17 -4.29
CA LEU A 104 1.75 -7.26 -3.75
C LEU A 104 3.15 -7.65 -4.23
N GLN A 105 3.89 -6.70 -4.82
CA GLN A 105 5.26 -6.91 -5.26
C GLN A 105 6.31 -6.48 -4.23
N SER A 106 6.18 -5.26 -3.70
CA SER A 106 7.16 -4.68 -2.78
C SER A 106 6.50 -3.63 -1.89
N ILE A 107 6.98 -3.50 -0.66
CA ILE A 107 6.64 -2.44 0.28
C ILE A 107 7.92 -1.67 0.60
N PHE A 108 7.97 -0.41 0.20
CA PHE A 108 9.09 0.48 0.48
C PHE A 108 8.78 1.32 1.72
N LEU A 109 9.59 1.18 2.76
CA LEU A 109 9.52 1.99 3.97
C LEU A 109 10.52 3.14 3.81
N ILE A 110 10.03 4.39 3.86
CA ILE A 110 10.84 5.58 3.65
C ILE A 110 10.78 6.49 4.87
N ASN A 111 11.84 7.31 5.05
CA ASN A 111 11.96 8.25 6.17
C ASN A 111 11.77 7.60 7.54
N ALA A 112 12.19 6.33 7.69
CA ALA A 112 12.13 5.63 8.95
C ALA A 112 13.04 6.33 9.99
N PRO A 113 12.50 6.69 11.17
CA PRO A 113 13.34 7.09 12.29
C PRO A 113 14.25 5.94 12.73
N ASP A 114 15.47 6.25 13.18
CA ASP A 114 16.47 5.24 13.59
C ASP A 114 15.94 4.27 14.67
N TRP A 115 15.01 4.72 15.51
CA TRP A 115 14.40 3.88 16.55
C TRP A 115 13.37 2.88 16.02
N VAL A 116 12.87 3.01 14.78
CA VAL A 116 11.85 2.12 14.17
C VAL A 116 12.45 0.80 13.68
N GLU A 117 13.75 0.76 13.39
CA GLU A 117 14.42 -0.49 12.96
C GLU A 117 14.39 -1.58 14.05
N GLY A 118 14.31 -1.19 15.33
CA GLY A 118 14.15 -2.11 16.46
C GLY A 118 12.77 -2.79 16.49
N PRO A 119 11.67 -2.03 16.63
CA PRO A 119 10.29 -2.53 16.59
C PRO A 119 9.92 -3.33 15.34
N TRP A 120 10.57 -3.07 14.19
CA TRP A 120 10.38 -3.89 12.98
C TRP A 120 10.60 -5.39 13.23
N ARG A 121 11.61 -5.75 14.04
CA ARG A 121 11.85 -7.15 14.42
C ARG A 121 10.72 -7.74 15.27
N ALA A 122 10.04 -6.92 16.07
CA ALA A 122 8.94 -7.34 16.93
C ALA A 122 7.60 -7.49 16.19
N LEU A 123 7.40 -6.83 15.03
CA LEU A 123 6.20 -6.96 14.21
C LEU A 123 6.21 -8.20 13.28
N ARG A 124 7.40 -8.78 13.04
CA ARG A 124 7.57 -9.99 12.21
C ARG A 124 6.68 -11.19 12.58
N PRO A 125 6.38 -11.50 13.85
CA PRO A 125 5.53 -12.65 14.15
C PRO A 125 4.05 -12.47 13.75
N ILE A 126 3.61 -11.23 13.50
CA ILE A 126 2.20 -10.89 13.25
C ILE A 126 1.93 -10.74 11.75
N ILE A 127 2.94 -10.34 10.99
CA ILE A 127 2.86 -10.16 9.54
C ILE A 127 3.14 -11.50 8.85
N PRO A 128 2.37 -11.92 7.83
CA PRO A 128 2.67 -13.14 7.09
C PRO A 128 4.09 -13.10 6.47
N GLU A 129 4.82 -14.21 6.53
CA GLU A 129 6.22 -14.30 6.07
C GLU A 129 6.40 -13.85 4.60
N ARG A 130 5.43 -14.19 3.76
CA ARG A 130 5.33 -13.79 2.35
C ARG A 130 5.25 -12.27 2.15
N VAL A 131 4.75 -11.52 3.13
CA VAL A 131 4.70 -10.05 3.10
C VAL A 131 5.99 -9.49 3.68
N ILE A 132 6.54 -10.07 4.74
CA ILE A 132 7.81 -9.65 5.37
C ILE A 132 8.94 -9.60 4.34
N GLY A 133 9.07 -10.62 3.49
CA GLY A 133 10.09 -10.67 2.44
C GLY A 133 9.96 -9.58 1.37
N LYS A 134 8.86 -8.82 1.36
CA LYS A 134 8.59 -7.73 0.41
C LYS A 134 8.92 -6.36 0.98
N PHE A 135 9.22 -6.25 2.27
CA PHE A 135 9.59 -4.99 2.90
C PHE A 135 11.03 -4.61 2.61
N ASP A 136 11.23 -3.32 2.32
CA ASP A 136 12.52 -2.76 1.98
C ASP A 136 12.63 -1.35 2.56
N PHE A 137 13.58 -1.17 3.49
CA PHE A 137 13.86 0.13 4.09
C PHE A 137 14.78 0.90 3.16
N ILE A 138 14.35 2.08 2.74
CA ILE A 138 15.10 2.90 1.80
C ILE A 138 15.09 4.37 2.21
N SER A 139 16.11 5.11 1.79
CA SER A 139 16.21 6.56 2.00
C SER A 139 16.51 7.26 0.67
N PRO A 140 15.51 7.49 -0.20
CA PRO A 140 15.71 8.03 -1.54
C PRO A 140 16.43 9.38 -1.57
N GLU A 141 16.19 10.24 -0.58
CA GLU A 141 16.86 11.55 -0.46
C GLU A 141 18.34 11.42 -0.10
N LYS A 142 18.71 10.44 0.74
CA LYS A 142 20.08 10.24 1.22
C LYS A 142 20.91 9.38 0.28
N HIS A 143 20.26 8.47 -0.47
CA HIS A 143 20.92 7.43 -1.24
C HIS A 143 20.35 7.39 -2.67
N PRO A 144 21.11 7.86 -3.68
CA PRO A 144 20.67 7.81 -5.08
C PRO A 144 20.33 6.40 -5.59
N LYS A 145 20.94 5.36 -4.99
CA LYS A 145 20.66 3.95 -5.30
C LYS A 145 19.24 3.53 -4.93
N ASP A 146 18.70 4.11 -3.87
CA ASP A 146 17.36 3.84 -3.36
C ASP A 146 16.30 4.52 -4.21
N LEU A 147 16.56 5.76 -4.63
CA LEU A 147 15.75 6.44 -5.64
C LEU A 147 15.77 5.66 -6.98
N ALA A 148 16.93 5.14 -7.38
CA ALA A 148 17.04 4.27 -8.56
C ALA A 148 16.25 2.96 -8.40
N LYS A 149 16.03 2.48 -7.16
CA LYS A 149 15.19 1.31 -6.88
C LYS A 149 13.70 1.63 -7.03
N LEU A 150 13.24 2.75 -6.48
CA LEU A 150 11.85 3.23 -6.65
C LEU A 150 11.51 3.50 -8.12
N THR A 151 12.40 4.15 -8.86
CA THR A 151 12.17 4.54 -10.26
C THR A 151 12.17 3.37 -11.25
N LYS A 152 12.58 2.17 -10.83
CA LYS A 152 12.32 0.92 -11.57
C LYS A 152 10.84 0.52 -11.54
N HIS A 153 10.06 1.12 -10.66
CA HIS A 153 8.71 0.70 -10.33
C HIS A 153 7.68 1.80 -10.48
N VAL A 154 8.07 3.06 -10.29
CA VAL A 154 7.23 4.25 -10.47
C VAL A 154 7.90 5.20 -11.45
N ASP A 155 7.12 5.89 -12.28
CA ASP A 155 7.66 7.01 -13.04
C ASP A 155 7.96 8.21 -12.14
N LEU A 156 9.01 8.99 -12.46
CA LEU A 156 9.34 10.18 -11.66
C LEU A 156 8.20 11.21 -11.66
N SER A 157 7.45 11.30 -12.76
CA SER A 157 6.27 12.17 -12.89
C SER A 157 5.11 11.78 -11.97
N HIS A 158 5.11 10.53 -11.47
CA HIS A 158 4.13 9.98 -10.55
C HIS A 158 4.64 9.91 -9.10
N LEU A 159 5.95 10.02 -8.90
CA LEU A 159 6.55 10.07 -7.57
C LEU A 159 6.48 11.53 -7.04
N PRO A 160 5.94 11.78 -5.83
CA PRO A 160 5.93 13.11 -5.24
C PRO A 160 7.33 13.70 -5.08
N ILE A 161 7.42 15.03 -5.16
CA ILE A 161 8.68 15.77 -4.93
C ILE A 161 9.30 15.42 -3.57
N ARG A 162 8.47 15.26 -2.53
CA ARG A 162 8.90 14.88 -1.17
C ARG A 162 9.57 13.50 -1.07
N TYR A 163 9.48 12.67 -2.11
CA TYR A 163 10.12 11.36 -2.18
C TYR A 163 11.18 11.30 -3.29
N GLY A 164 11.63 12.45 -3.79
CA GLY A 164 12.65 12.57 -4.84
C GLY A 164 12.12 12.49 -6.27
N GLY A 165 10.79 12.60 -6.47
CA GLY A 165 10.17 12.63 -7.79
C GLY A 165 9.91 14.04 -8.31
N THR A 166 9.02 14.16 -9.31
CA THR A 166 8.64 15.43 -9.94
C THR A 166 7.13 15.71 -9.87
N SER A 167 6.34 14.79 -9.31
CA SER A 167 4.90 14.94 -9.19
C SER A 167 4.52 16.02 -8.18
N LYS A 168 3.62 16.92 -8.61
CA LYS A 168 2.92 17.87 -7.76
C LYS A 168 1.48 17.43 -7.43
N MET A 169 1.02 16.32 -8.00
CA MET A 169 -0.38 15.92 -7.97
C MET A 169 -0.87 15.54 -6.57
N TRP A 170 -2.14 15.90 -6.32
CA TRP A 170 -2.86 15.69 -5.08
C TRP A 170 -4.38 15.90 -5.25
N PRO A 171 -5.26 14.97 -4.84
CA PRO A 171 -5.28 13.52 -5.14
C PRO A 171 -5.86 13.25 -6.56
N ASP A 172 -5.92 11.97 -6.96
CA ASP A 172 -6.53 11.53 -8.23
C ASP A 172 -7.89 10.86 -7.96
N ASP A 173 -8.99 11.44 -8.49
CA ASP A 173 -10.37 10.97 -8.31
C ASP A 173 -10.79 9.94 -9.38
N THR A 174 -9.84 9.31 -10.09
CA THR A 174 -10.15 8.40 -11.19
C THR A 174 -10.82 7.10 -10.68
N PRO A 175 -12.08 6.81 -11.10
CA PRO A 175 -12.77 5.58 -10.71
C PRO A 175 -12.11 4.35 -11.34
N PRO A 176 -12.24 3.16 -10.73
CA PRO A 176 -11.65 1.95 -11.29
C PRO A 176 -12.24 1.65 -12.68
N PRO A 177 -11.45 1.03 -13.58
CA PRO A 177 -11.90 0.67 -14.91
C PRO A 177 -13.03 -0.34 -14.73
N ARG A 178 -14.07 -0.22 -15.56
CA ARG A 178 -15.10 -1.24 -15.64
C ARG A 178 -14.45 -2.53 -16.14
N THR A 179 -14.23 -3.48 -15.24
CA THR A 179 -13.86 -4.83 -15.61
C THR A 179 -15.14 -5.59 -15.97
N SER A 180 -15.06 -6.53 -16.91
CA SER A 180 -16.22 -7.35 -17.30
C SER A 180 -16.74 -8.25 -16.16
N LEU A 181 -16.11 -8.23 -14.99
CA LEU A 181 -16.54 -8.90 -13.76
C LEU A 181 -17.62 -8.11 -13.00
N LEU A 182 -17.83 -6.84 -13.36
CA LEU A 182 -18.81 -5.94 -12.76
C LEU A 182 -19.91 -5.53 -13.75
N ASP A 183 -19.86 -6.02 -14.99
CA ASP A 183 -20.98 -5.90 -15.91
C ASP A 183 -22.10 -6.82 -15.38
N GLU A 184 -23.32 -6.29 -15.20
CA GLU A 184 -24.47 -7.02 -14.64
C GLU A 184 -24.76 -8.33 -15.40
N ASP A 185 -24.32 -8.43 -16.66
CA ASP A 185 -24.48 -9.60 -17.53
C ASP A 185 -23.48 -10.75 -17.22
N SER A 186 -22.45 -10.52 -16.40
CA SER A 186 -21.39 -11.52 -16.11
C SER A 186 -21.76 -12.55 -15.04
N TYR A 187 -22.83 -12.31 -14.28
CA TYR A 187 -23.41 -13.26 -13.31
C TYR A 187 -24.64 -14.00 -13.86
N ALA A 188 -25.03 -13.71 -15.10
CA ALA A 188 -26.12 -14.39 -15.80
C ALA A 188 -25.57 -15.47 -16.74
N ALA A 189 -25.01 -16.55 -16.17
CA ALA A 189 -24.69 -17.78 -16.88
C ALA A 189 -24.89 -19.01 -15.98
#